data_AF-A0A430B643-F1
#
_entry.id   AF-A0A430B643-F1
#
_cell.length_a   1.000
_cell.length_b   1.000
_cell.length_c   1.000
_cell.angle_alpha   90.00
_cell.angle_beta   90.00
_cell.angle_gamma   90.00
#
_symmetry.space_group_name_H-M   'P 1'
#
loop_
_entity.id
_entity.type
_entity.pdbx_description
1 polymer ?
#
loop_
_entity_poly.entity_id
_entity_poly.type
_entity_poly.pdbx_seq_one_letter_code
_entity_poly.pdbx_strand_id
1 'polypeptide(L)'
;MSLLATLTEEVGELARELNHVYGDKQKKPEEPSQSIGEEIGDVLIAAIIMANSLEIDLTEVFHDNMRKFQTRDKDRFERKDKNDTLEMDGEGQRHGTQVTD
;
A
#
# COMPACT_ATOMS: atom_id res chain seq x y z
N MET A 1 -21.70 21.76 -3.99
CA MET A 1 -21.71 21.37 -2.57
C MET A 1 -21.61 19.86 -2.35
N SER A 2 -21.25 19.01 -3.32
CA SER A 2 -21.43 17.55 -3.13
C SER A 2 -20.18 16.67 -3.18
N LEU A 3 -19.14 16.97 -3.97
CA LEU A 3 -18.07 15.97 -4.19
C LEU A 3 -17.19 15.69 -2.97
N LEU A 4 -16.83 16.72 -2.19
CA LEU A 4 -16.07 16.52 -0.95
C LEU A 4 -16.93 15.82 0.11
N ALA A 5 -18.23 16.11 0.16
CA ALA A 5 -19.15 15.46 1.07
C ALA A 5 -19.28 13.97 0.73
N THR A 6 -19.50 13.62 -0.55
CA THR A 6 -19.52 12.24 -1.03
C THR A 6 -18.22 11.52 -0.71
N LEU A 7 -17.05 12.11 -1.02
CA LEU A 7 -15.77 11.46 -0.68
C LEU A 7 -15.63 11.23 0.84
N THR A 8 -16.12 12.16 1.67
CA THR A 8 -16.08 12.01 3.13
C THR A 8 -17.03 10.92 3.63
N GLU A 9 -18.18 10.76 2.97
CA GLU A 9 -19.16 9.70 3.23
C GLU A 9 -18.54 8.32 2.97
N GLU A 10 -17.99 8.08 1.76
CA GLU A 10 -17.36 6.80 1.41
C GLU A 10 -16.18 6.45 2.34
N VAL A 11 -15.38 7.46 2.74
CA VAL A 11 -14.28 7.25 3.70
C VAL A 11 -14.83 6.87 5.09
N GLY A 12 -15.97 7.41 5.49
CA GLY A 12 -16.65 7.07 6.73
C GLY A 12 -17.18 5.64 6.73
N GLU A 13 -17.77 5.19 5.61
CA GLU A 13 -18.26 3.82 5.43
C GLU A 13 -17.09 2.81 5.43
N LEU A 14 -16.02 3.10 4.69
CA LEU A 14 -14.77 2.34 4.73
C LEU A 14 -14.19 2.23 6.16
N ALA A 15 -14.14 3.36 6.89
CA ALA A 15 -13.63 3.37 8.26
C ALA A 15 -14.50 2.51 9.19
N ARG A 16 -15.82 2.48 8.99
CA ARG A 16 -16.74 1.64 9.74
C ARG A 16 -16.47 0.16 9.46
N GLU A 17 -16.33 -0.24 8.20
CA GLU A 17 -16.06 -1.65 7.86
C GLU A 17 -14.67 -2.11 8.33
N LEU A 18 -13.64 -1.27 8.24
CA LEU A 18 -12.33 -1.59 8.81
C LEU A 18 -12.39 -1.81 10.33
N ASN A 19 -13.14 -0.97 11.05
CA ASN A 19 -13.33 -1.15 12.49
C ASN A 19 -14.11 -2.42 12.82
N HIS A 20 -15.06 -2.83 11.98
CA HIS A 20 -15.78 -4.08 12.17
C HIS A 20 -14.88 -5.32 12.00
N VAL A 21 -13.93 -5.27 11.06
CA VAL A 21 -13.05 -6.42 10.75
C VAL A 21 -11.81 -6.46 11.64
N TYR A 22 -11.21 -5.32 11.96
CA TYR A 22 -9.91 -5.24 12.64
C TYR A 22 -9.96 -4.52 13.99
N GLY A 23 -11.08 -3.92 14.37
CA GLY A 23 -11.23 -3.18 15.62
C GLY A 23 -11.80 -4.04 16.76
N ASP A 24 -11.81 -3.45 17.96
CA ASP A 24 -12.26 -4.12 19.19
C ASP A 24 -13.79 -4.27 19.30
N LYS A 25 -14.54 -3.67 18.38
CA LYS A 25 -16.01 -3.73 18.37
C LYS A 25 -16.51 -4.78 17.38
N GLN A 26 -17.03 -5.88 17.92
CA GLN A 26 -17.73 -6.87 17.12
C GLN A 26 -19.01 -6.30 16.50
N LYS A 27 -19.20 -6.64 15.22
CA LYS A 27 -20.37 -6.27 14.43
C LYS A 27 -21.64 -6.89 15.01
N LYS A 28 -22.76 -6.16 14.98
CA LYS A 28 -24.06 -6.75 15.32
C LYS A 28 -24.48 -7.69 14.17
N PRO A 29 -25.11 -8.84 14.43
CA PRO A 29 -25.48 -9.82 13.39
C PRO A 29 -26.44 -9.29 12.33
N GLU A 30 -27.13 -8.19 12.64
CA GLU A 30 -28.24 -7.62 11.86
C GLU A 30 -27.78 -6.54 10.88
N GLU A 31 -26.50 -6.12 10.93
CA GLU A 31 -26.00 -5.04 10.07
C GLU A 31 -25.62 -5.59 8.68
N PRO A 32 -26.23 -5.09 7.58
CA PRO A 32 -25.77 -5.41 6.24
C PRO A 32 -24.32 -4.96 6.10
N SER A 33 -23.45 -5.88 5.64
CA SER A 33 -22.04 -5.58 5.40
C SER A 33 -21.78 -5.43 3.91
N GLN A 34 -21.22 -4.30 3.52
CA GLN A 34 -20.43 -4.24 2.30
C GLN A 34 -19.02 -4.74 2.60
N SER A 35 -18.37 -5.29 1.59
CA SER A 35 -16.98 -5.73 1.74
C SER A 35 -16.05 -4.51 1.81
N ILE A 36 -14.95 -4.61 2.54
CA ILE A 36 -13.89 -3.57 2.53
C ILE A 36 -13.45 -3.25 1.08
N GLY A 37 -13.48 -4.23 0.18
CA GLY A 37 -13.14 -4.02 -1.22
C GLY A 37 -14.13 -3.12 -1.97
N GLU A 38 -15.43 -3.23 -1.69
CA GLU A 38 -16.46 -2.35 -2.26
C GLU A 38 -16.26 -0.92 -1.76
N GLU A 39 -16.08 -0.74 -0.46
CA GLU A 39 -15.86 0.58 0.17
C GLU A 39 -14.59 1.28 -0.35
N ILE A 40 -13.50 0.53 -0.56
CA ILE A 40 -12.29 1.06 -1.21
C ILE A 40 -12.60 1.50 -2.66
N GLY A 41 -13.42 0.72 -3.36
CA GLY A 41 -13.88 1.03 -4.71
C GLY A 41 -14.68 2.33 -4.76
N ASP A 42 -15.60 2.53 -3.82
CA ASP A 42 -16.45 3.72 -3.76
C ASP A 42 -15.64 4.98 -3.44
N VAL A 43 -14.68 4.90 -2.50
CA VAL A 43 -13.69 5.97 -2.25
C VAL A 43 -12.90 6.30 -3.52
N LEU A 44 -12.43 5.29 -4.25
CA LEU A 44 -11.67 5.48 -5.49
C LEU A 44 -12.51 6.16 -6.56
N ILE A 45 -13.77 5.74 -6.74
CA ILE A 45 -14.69 6.32 -7.73
C ILE A 45 -15.00 7.78 -7.36
N ALA A 46 -15.28 8.07 -6.09
CA ALA A 46 -15.53 9.43 -5.62
C ALA A 46 -14.32 10.35 -5.89
N ALA A 47 -13.09 9.85 -5.66
CA ALA A 47 -11.87 10.59 -5.97
C ALA A 47 -11.68 10.82 -7.47
N ILE A 48 -11.98 9.84 -8.32
CA ILE A 48 -11.92 9.97 -9.79
C ILE A 48 -12.93 11.01 -10.29
N ILE A 49 -14.17 10.97 -9.81
CA ILE A 49 -15.22 11.94 -10.17
C ILE A 49 -14.78 13.35 -9.75
N MET A 50 -14.19 13.48 -8.55
CA MET A 50 -13.65 14.76 -8.07
C MET A 50 -12.54 15.28 -8.97
N ALA A 51 -11.57 14.43 -9.33
CA ALA A 51 -10.48 14.81 -10.23
C ALA A 51 -11.00 15.28 -11.60
N ASN A 52 -11.96 14.55 -12.18
CA ASN A 52 -12.62 14.93 -13.43
C ASN A 52 -13.31 16.29 -13.32
N SER A 53 -14.00 16.56 -12.21
CA SER A 53 -14.69 17.85 -12.00
C SER A 53 -13.74 19.04 -11.84
N LEU A 54 -12.51 18.78 -11.42
CA LEU A 54 -11.46 19.76 -11.20
C LEU A 54 -10.48 19.87 -12.38
N GLU A 55 -10.76 19.14 -13.48
CA GLU A 55 -9.91 19.08 -14.68
C GLU A 55 -8.48 18.59 -14.36
N ILE A 56 -8.35 17.65 -13.43
CA ILE A 56 -7.06 17.05 -13.04
C ILE A 56 -6.83 15.76 -13.83
N ASP A 57 -5.72 15.69 -14.57
CA ASP A 57 -5.25 14.45 -15.20
C ASP A 57 -4.58 13.54 -14.16
N LEU A 58 -5.33 12.53 -13.69
CA LEU A 58 -4.81 11.54 -12.75
C LEU A 58 -3.68 10.67 -13.33
N THR A 59 -3.57 10.54 -14.65
CA THR A 59 -2.49 9.81 -15.31
C THR A 59 -1.17 10.52 -15.09
N GLU A 60 -1.14 11.83 -15.34
CA GLU A 60 0.04 12.67 -15.10
C GLU A 60 0.42 12.65 -13.62
N VAL A 61 -0.55 12.91 -12.73
CA VAL A 61 -0.34 12.90 -11.27
C VAL A 61 0.20 11.54 -10.79
N PHE A 62 -0.32 10.43 -11.31
CA PHE A 62 0.15 9.10 -10.97
C PHE A 62 1.62 8.89 -11.38
N HIS A 63 1.97 9.23 -12.63
CA HIS A 63 3.35 9.12 -13.10
C HIS A 63 4.31 9.98 -12.28
N ASP A 64 3.91 11.19 -11.93
CA ASP A 64 4.70 12.13 -11.12
C ASP A 64 4.95 11.58 -9.72
N ASN A 65 3.93 11.03 -9.09
CA ASN A 65 4.06 10.40 -7.78
C ASN A 65 4.98 9.17 -7.86
N MET A 66 4.83 8.32 -8.88
CA MET A 66 5.71 7.17 -9.07
C MET A 66 7.17 7.57 -9.24
N ARG A 67 7.46 8.65 -9.99
CA ARG A 67 8.83 9.18 -10.11
C ARG A 67 9.36 9.68 -8.76
N LYS A 68 8.53 10.36 -7.95
CA LYS A 68 8.91 10.81 -6.59
C LYS A 68 9.18 9.63 -5.65
N PHE A 69 8.33 8.60 -5.67
CA PHE A 69 8.54 7.40 -4.86
C PHE A 69 9.86 6.70 -5.23
N GLN A 70 10.11 6.51 -6.53
CA GLN A 70 11.33 5.87 -7.01
C GLN A 70 12.60 6.65 -6.67
N THR A 71 12.56 7.98 -6.71
CA THR A 71 13.72 8.82 -6.40
C THR A 71 13.96 8.97 -4.90
N ARG A 72 12.89 9.09 -4.09
CA ARG A 72 13.00 9.18 -2.63
C ARG A 72 13.41 7.85 -1.99
N ASP A 73 12.84 6.74 -2.44
CA ASP A 73 13.09 5.43 -1.85
C ASP A 73 14.31 4.72 -2.46
N LYS A 74 15.02 5.38 -3.39
CA LYS A 74 16.22 4.86 -4.07
C LYS A 74 17.29 4.37 -3.09
N ASP A 75 17.45 5.08 -1.97
CA ASP A 75 18.44 4.78 -0.93
C ASP A 75 17.79 4.36 0.39
N ARG A 76 16.47 4.09 0.40
CA ARG A 76 15.73 3.78 1.64
C ARG A 76 16.04 2.39 2.19
N PHE A 77 16.43 1.47 1.32
CA PHE A 77 16.84 0.13 1.69
C PHE A 77 18.30 -0.07 1.31
N GLU A 78 19.14 -0.29 2.32
CA GLU A 78 20.54 -0.63 2.14
C GLU A 78 20.62 -1.86 1.22
N ARG A 79 21.29 -1.73 0.07
CA ARG A 79 21.58 -2.89 -0.77
C ARG A 79 22.40 -3.83 0.10
N LYS A 80 21.85 -5.01 0.40
CA LYS A 80 22.68 -6.17 0.78
C LYS A 80 23.44 -6.57 -0.48
N ASP A 81 24.44 -5.76 -0.84
CA ASP A 81 25.44 -6.19 -1.80
C ASP A 81 26.09 -7.41 -1.15
N LYS A 82 25.90 -8.54 -1.83
CA LYS A 82 26.48 -9.82 -1.45
C LYS A 82 28.00 -9.71 -1.57
N ASN A 83 28.65 -9.11 -0.58
CA ASN A 83 29.97 -9.54 -0.15
C ASN A 83 29.79 -10.83 0.68
N ASP A 84 29.16 -11.85 0.08
CA ASP A 84 29.58 -13.21 0.36
C ASP A 84 30.89 -13.33 -0.40
N THR A 85 31.98 -12.96 0.27
CA THR A 85 33.33 -13.20 -0.18
C THR A 85 33.42 -14.68 -0.49
N LEU A 86 33.36 -15.04 -1.77
CA LEU A 86 33.69 -16.37 -2.23
C LEU A 86 35.20 -16.49 -2.10
N GLU A 87 35.66 -16.86 -0.91
CA GLU A 87 36.99 -17.48 -0.80
C GLU A 87 36.91 -18.81 -1.55
N MET A 88 37.63 -18.85 -2.67
CA MET A 88 37.87 -20.04 -3.45
C MET A 88 39.20 -20.59 -2.99
N ASP A 89 39.16 -21.50 -2.01
CA ASP A 89 40.30 -22.30 -1.63
C ASP A 89 40.67 -23.20 -2.82
N GLY A 90 41.95 -23.36 -3.08
CA GLY A 90 42.53 -24.03 -4.26
C GLY A 90 42.18 -25.51 -4.46
N GLU A 91 41.23 -26.06 -3.72
CA GLU A 91 40.72 -27.42 -3.87
C GLU A 91 39.18 -27.36 -3.84
N GLY A 92 38.54 -27.49 -5.00
CA GLY A 92 37.12 -27.20 -5.20
C GLY A 92 36.13 -28.12 -4.45
N GLN A 93 36.02 -28.00 -3.12
CA GLN A 93 34.96 -28.60 -2.30
C GLN A 93 34.43 -27.61 -1.27
N ARG A 94 33.10 -27.43 -1.26
CA ARG A 94 32.39 -26.51 -0.37
C ARG A 94 32.26 -27.12 1.03
N HIS A 95 32.65 -26.40 2.08
CA HIS A 95 32.26 -26.69 3.45
C HIS A 95 31.63 -25.45 4.08
N GLY A 96 30.42 -25.60 4.62
CA GLY A 96 29.69 -24.51 5.27
C GLY A 96 30.13 -24.36 6.72
N THR A 97 30.56 -23.16 7.12
CA THR A 97 30.90 -22.86 8.52
C THR A 97 29.64 -22.51 9.30
N GLN A 98 29.40 -23.23 10.40
CA GLN A 98 28.41 -22.84 11.42
C GLN A 98 28.98 -21.66 12.22
N VAL A 99 28.23 -20.57 12.28
CA VAL A 99 28.53 -19.42 13.15
C VAL A 99 27.98 -19.74 14.54
N THR A 100 28.85 -19.84 15.53
CA THR A 100 28.50 -19.73 16.95
C THR A 100 28.91 -18.34 17.44
N ASP A 101 27.90 -17.59 17.91
CA ASP A 101 27.87 -16.35 18.69
C ASP A 101 28.69 -15.13 18.23
#